data_AF-A0A2G7GWP6-F1
#
_entry.id   AF-A0A2G7GWP6-F1
#
_cell.length_a   1.000
_cell.length_b   1.000
_cell.length_c   1.000
_cell.angle_alpha   90.00
_cell.angle_beta   90.00
_cell.angle_gamma   90.00
#
_symmetry.space_group_name_H-M   'P 1'
#
loop_
_entity.id
_entity.type
_entity.pdbx_description
1 polymer ?
#
loop_
_entity_poly.entity_id
_entity_poly.type
_entity_poly.pdbx_seq_one_letter_code
_entity_poly.pdbx_strand_id
1 'polypeptide(L)'
;MTDINADPAAGLSWRALETRVGLDSLPTFHRAFLTWRGVEGADDMPLRRVQQRVEAELNRLVQAGQATRSGEDWHLTPDALSGFPPAQPFLT
;
A
#
# COMPACT_ATOMS: atom_id res chain seq x y z
N MET A 1 -3.45 27.05 -3.22
CA MET A 1 -3.76 25.65 -3.49
C MET A 1 -2.77 24.86 -2.65
N THR A 2 -3.25 24.36 -1.52
CA THR A 2 -2.49 24.11 -0.29
C THR A 2 -1.25 23.25 -0.50
N ASP A 3 -0.13 23.71 0.04
CA ASP A 3 1.14 23.00 0.15
C ASP A 3 0.95 21.53 0.53
N ILE A 4 1.41 20.65 -0.35
CA ILE A 4 1.49 19.20 -0.16
C ILE A 4 2.77 18.84 0.61
N ASN A 5 3.19 19.72 1.54
CA ASN A 5 4.22 19.38 2.51
C ASN A 5 3.59 18.39 3.48
N ALA A 6 3.66 17.12 3.09
CA ALA A 6 3.42 15.99 3.96
C ALA A 6 4.27 16.19 5.21
N ASP A 7 3.59 16.40 6.33
CA ASP A 7 4.20 16.30 7.65
C ASP A 7 4.99 14.96 7.68
N PRO A 8 6.31 14.96 7.92
CA PRO A 8 7.09 13.73 7.98
C PRO A 8 6.63 12.79 9.11
N ALA A 9 5.79 13.28 10.04
CA ALA A 9 5.10 12.47 11.03
C ALA A 9 3.81 11.78 10.48
N ALA A 10 3.29 12.19 9.33
CA ALA A 10 2.00 11.75 8.79
C ALA A 10 2.03 10.40 8.05
N GLY A 11 3.16 9.69 8.04
CA GLY A 11 3.27 8.38 7.40
C GLY A 11 3.24 8.42 5.86
N LEU A 12 3.55 7.28 5.24
CA LEU A 12 3.56 7.10 3.79
C LEU A 12 2.13 6.89 3.26
N SER A 13 1.66 7.78 2.40
CA SER A 13 0.39 7.60 1.67
C SER A 13 0.49 6.41 0.70
N TRP A 14 -0.47 5.48 0.81
CA TRP A 14 -0.61 4.36 -0.10
C TRP A 14 -0.95 4.83 -1.52
N ARG A 15 -1.87 5.78 -1.66
CA ARG A 15 -2.23 6.34 -2.98
C ARG A 15 -1.04 7.02 -3.67
N ALA A 16 -0.20 7.72 -2.91
CA ALA A 16 1.04 8.31 -3.45
C ALA A 16 2.02 7.22 -3.90
N LEU A 17 2.13 6.13 -3.14
CA LEU A 17 2.95 4.98 -3.51
C LEU A 17 2.45 4.33 -4.82
N GLU A 18 1.15 4.09 -4.96
CA GLU A 18 0.56 3.55 -6.20
C GLU A 18 0.83 4.46 -7.40
N THR A 19 0.78 5.78 -7.20
CA THR A 19 1.10 6.77 -8.23
C THR A 19 2.55 6.67 -8.69
N ARG A 20 3.50 6.44 -7.76
CA ARG A 20 4.92 6.26 -8.07
C ARG A 20 5.22 4.92 -8.76
N VAL A 21 4.49 3.86 -8.40
CA VAL A 21 4.58 2.54 -9.07
C VAL A 21 4.13 2.64 -10.53
N GLY A 22 3.10 3.43 -10.80
CA GLY A 22 2.55 3.63 -12.15
C GLY A 22 1.57 2.52 -12.56
N LEU A 23 0.62 2.88 -13.43
CA LEU A 23 -0.53 2.04 -13.78
C LEU A 23 -0.16 0.69 -14.39
N ASP A 24 0.90 0.63 -15.19
CA ASP A 24 1.34 -0.60 -15.86
C ASP A 24 1.92 -1.63 -14.87
N SER A 25 2.59 -1.16 -13.81
CA SER A 25 3.22 -2.01 -12.79
C SER A 25 2.32 -2.30 -11.59
N LEU A 26 1.23 -1.53 -11.44
CA LEU A 26 0.36 -1.58 -10.28
C LEU A 26 -0.26 -2.97 -10.01
N PRO A 27 -0.77 -3.71 -11.01
CA PRO A 27 -1.29 -5.06 -10.78
C PRO A 27 -0.26 -6.03 -10.20
N THR A 28 0.98 -5.99 -10.71
CA THR A 28 2.07 -6.84 -10.24
C THR A 28 2.49 -6.46 -8.83
N PHE A 29 2.56 -5.16 -8.54
CA PHE A 29 2.85 -4.64 -7.21
C PHE A 29 1.81 -5.08 -6.16
N HIS A 30 0.51 -4.96 -6.49
CA HIS A 30 -0.57 -5.41 -5.61
C HIS A 30 -0.51 -6.91 -5.32
N ARG A 31 -0.26 -7.74 -6.34
CA ARG A 31 -0.10 -9.19 -6.14
C ARG A 31 1.09 -9.51 -5.25
N ALA A 32 2.23 -8.86 -5.49
CA ALA A 32 3.41 -9.03 -4.64
C ALA A 32 3.12 -8.63 -3.18
N PHE A 33 2.39 -7.54 -2.96
CA PHE A 33 1.96 -7.13 -1.62
C PHE A 33 1.06 -8.19 -0.97
N LEU A 34 0.07 -8.72 -1.69
CA LEU A 34 -0.82 -9.76 -1.18
C LEU A 34 -0.07 -11.05 -0.84
N THR A 35 0.84 -11.50 -1.71
CA THR A 35 1.69 -12.66 -1.48
C THR A 35 2.58 -12.45 -0.25
N TRP A 36 3.19 -11.28 -0.11
CA TRP A 36 3.99 -10.93 1.06
C TRP A 36 3.18 -10.93 2.37
N ARG A 37 1.90 -10.52 2.30
CA ARG A 37 0.96 -10.59 3.43
C ARG A 37 0.41 -11.99 3.71
N GLY A 38 0.83 -13.01 2.96
CA GLY A 38 0.41 -14.40 3.13
C GLY A 38 -0.95 -14.73 2.49
N VAL A 39 -1.44 -13.90 1.56
CA VAL A 39 -2.68 -14.19 0.82
C VAL A 39 -2.39 -15.20 -0.29
N GLU A 40 -2.87 -16.42 -0.11
CA GLU A 40 -2.71 -17.50 -1.08
C GLU A 40 -3.43 -17.22 -2.40
N GLY A 41 -2.80 -17.62 -3.51
CA GLY A 41 -3.37 -17.54 -4.85
C GLY A 41 -3.47 -16.13 -5.42
N ALA A 42 -2.79 -15.13 -4.83
CA ALA A 42 -2.84 -13.74 -5.28
C ALA A 42 -2.48 -13.57 -6.76
N ASP A 43 -1.52 -14.34 -7.26
CA ASP A 43 -1.04 -14.25 -8.64
C ASP A 43 -2.14 -14.56 -9.68
N ASP A 44 -2.98 -15.54 -9.40
CA ASP A 44 -4.06 -16.00 -10.28
C ASP A 44 -5.39 -15.26 -10.06
N MET A 45 -5.48 -14.37 -9.07
CA MET A 45 -6.72 -13.65 -8.79
C MET A 45 -7.09 -12.67 -9.91
N PRO A 46 -8.40 -12.56 -10.24
CA PRO A 46 -8.92 -11.48 -11.08
C PRO A 46 -8.59 -10.12 -10.47
N LEU A 47 -8.26 -9.12 -11.29
CA LEU A 47 -7.82 -7.79 -10.83
C LEU A 47 -8.79 -7.12 -9.85
N ARG A 48 -10.10 -7.23 -10.10
CA ARG A 48 -11.11 -6.70 -9.17
C ARG A 48 -10.97 -7.31 -7.76
N ARG A 49 -10.66 -8.60 -7.69
CA ARG A 49 -10.49 -9.32 -6.42
C ARG A 49 -9.14 -8.98 -5.76
N VAL A 50 -8.09 -8.76 -6.56
CA VAL A 50 -6.80 -8.24 -6.08
C VAL A 50 -7.00 -6.91 -5.36
N GLN A 51 -7.67 -5.93 -6.00
CA GLN A 51 -7.92 -4.61 -5.40
C GLN A 51 -8.69 -4.71 -4.07
N GLN A 52 -9.79 -5.47 -4.05
CA GLN A 52 -10.58 -5.68 -2.83
C GLN A 52 -9.76 -6.30 -1.69
N ARG A 53 -8.82 -7.20 -2.03
CA ARG A 53 -7.94 -7.84 -1.04
C ARG A 53 -6.87 -6.87 -0.55
N VAL A 54 -6.31 -6.03 -1.42
CA VAL A 54 -5.34 -5.00 -1.02
C VAL A 54 -5.99 -4.06 0.00
N GLU A 55 -7.19 -3.55 -0.28
CA GLU A 55 -7.93 -2.69 0.65
C GLU A 55 -8.19 -3.40 1.99
N ALA A 56 -8.52 -4.70 1.97
CA ALA A 56 -8.70 -5.49 3.19
C ALA A 56 -7.40 -5.61 4.00
N GLU A 57 -6.26 -5.85 3.36
CA GLU A 57 -4.95 -5.92 4.04
C GLU A 57 -4.50 -4.57 4.58
N LEU A 58 -4.80 -3.46 3.89
CA LEU A 58 -4.52 -2.10 4.37
C LEU A 58 -5.37 -1.77 5.60
N ASN A 59 -6.65 -2.15 5.59
CA ASN A 59 -7.50 -2.02 6.77
C ASN A 59 -7.02 -2.89 7.95
N ARG A 60 -6.39 -4.04 7.69
CA ARG A 60 -5.73 -4.83 8.75
C ARG A 60 -4.49 -4.12 9.31
N LEU A 61 -3.71 -3.42 8.49
CA LEU A 61 -2.60 -2.59 9.00
C LEU A 61 -3.13 -1.48 9.91
N VAL A 62 -4.28 -0.88 9.58
CA VAL A 62 -4.94 0.10 10.45
C VAL A 62 -5.32 -0.52 11.79
N GLN A 63 -5.94 -1.70 11.78
CA GLN A 63 -6.30 -2.42 13.01
C GLN A 63 -5.07 -2.81 13.84
N ALA A 64 -3.93 -3.08 13.20
CA ALA A 64 -2.66 -3.39 13.86
C ALA A 64 -1.87 -2.15 14.32
N GLY A 65 -2.39 -0.93 14.09
CA GLY A 65 -1.69 0.32 14.42
C GLY A 65 -0.50 0.64 13.52
N GLN A 66 -0.37 -0.06 12.39
CA GLN A 66 0.70 0.14 11.39
C GLN A 66 0.27 1.09 10.27
N ALA A 67 -0.96 1.58 10.30
CA ALA A 67 -1.47 2.58 9.38
C ALA A 67 -2.57 3.41 10.06
N THR A 68 -2.86 4.57 9.50
CA THR A 68 -4.07 5.34 9.79
C THR A 68 -4.87 5.51 8.50
N ARG A 69 -6.20 5.58 8.60
CA ARG A 69 -7.08 5.83 7.45
C ARG A 69 -7.48 7.29 7.44
N SER A 70 -7.24 7.98 6.33
CA SER A 70 -7.61 9.39 6.11
C SER A 70 -8.48 9.49 4.86
N GLY A 71 -9.80 9.55 5.04
CA GLY A 71 -10.75 9.50 3.93
C GLY A 71 -10.64 8.21 3.12
N GLU A 72 -10.23 8.34 1.86
CA GLU A 72 -10.03 7.23 0.92
C GLU A 72 -8.57 6.73 0.85
N ASP A 73 -7.66 7.30 1.64
CA ASP A 73 -6.25 6.94 1.64
C ASP A 73 -5.82 6.25 2.95
N TRP A 74 -4.72 5.50 2.86
CA TRP A 74 -4.05 4.85 3.97
C TRP A 74 -2.68 5.45 4.15
N HIS A 75 -2.43 5.97 5.35
CA HIS A 75 -1.15 6.52 5.75
C HIS A 75 -0.41 5.48 6.58
N LEU A 76 0.54 4.81 5.96
CA LEU A 76 1.33 3.74 6.54
C LEU A 76 2.42 4.31 7.46
N THR A 77 2.72 3.65 8.58
CA THR A 77 3.91 3.98 9.35
C THR A 77 5.17 3.66 8.53
N PRO A 78 6.32 4.30 8.80
CA PRO A 78 7.56 4.05 8.07
C PRO A 78 7.96 2.56 8.02
N ASP A 79 7.64 1.82 9.08
CA ASP A 79 7.97 0.40 9.20
C ASP A 79 6.91 -0.57 8.64
N ALA A 80 5.74 -0.07 8.22
CA ALA A 80 4.63 -0.94 7.81
C ALA A 80 4.93 -1.77 6.55
N LEU A 81 5.86 -1.29 5.70
CA LEU A 81 6.36 -2.00 4.52
C LEU A 81 7.79 -2.49 4.70
N SER A 82 8.33 -2.46 5.92
CA SER A 82 9.65 -3.02 6.21
C SER A 82 9.66 -4.51 5.84
N GLY A 83 10.57 -4.89 4.95
CA GLY A 83 10.65 -6.25 4.43
C GLY A 83 9.72 -6.56 3.24
N PHE A 84 9.09 -5.56 2.62
CA PHE A 84 8.42 -5.68 1.32
C PHE A 84 9.31 -5.08 0.21
N PRO A 85 10.14 -5.89 -0.49
CA PRO A 85 11.15 -5.39 -1.42
C PRO A 85 10.62 -4.52 -2.56
N PRO A 86 9.46 -4.82 -3.20
CA PRO A 86 8.91 -4.00 -4.27
C PRO A 86 8.58 -2.56 -3.89
N ALA A 87 8.38 -2.24 -2.60
CA ALA A 87 8.14 -0.86 -2.17
C ALA A 87 9.43 -0.04 -2.01
N GLN A 88 10.58 -0.69 -1.76
CA GLN A 88 11.84 -0.01 -1.41
C GLN A 88 12.26 1.13 -2.36
N PRO A 89 12.14 1.02 -3.69
CA PRO A 89 12.50 2.10 -4.61
C PRO A 89 11.66 3.38 -4.43
N PHE A 90 10.54 3.31 -3.72
CA PHE A 90 9.57 4.39 -3.57
C PHE A 90 9.50 4.94 -2.14
N LEU A 91 10.30 4.38 -1.20
CA LEU A 91 10.33 4.79 0.22
C LEU A 91 11.34 5.91 0.50
N THR A 92 12.20 6.24 -0.46
CA THR A 92 13.20 7.33 -0.38
C THR A 92 12.61 8.70 -0.66
#